data_AF-L0DQR4-F1
#
_entry.id   AF-L0DQR4-F1
#
_cell.length_a   1.000
_cell.length_b   1.000
_cell.length_c   1.000
_cell.angle_alpha   90.00
_cell.angle_beta   90.00
_cell.angle_gamma   90.00
#
_symmetry.space_group_name_H-M   'P 1'
#
loop_
_entity.id
_entity.type
_entity.pdbx_description
1 polymer ?
#
loop_
_entity_poly.entity_id
_entity_poly.type
_entity_poly.pdbx_seq_one_letter_code
_entity_poly.pdbx_strand_id
1 'polypeptide(L)'
;MTSPPARAKADLLDEAELLDAPGGPSLRLRFCGPFEGREITWQATLVAQAAVGRPPERRFIQIGPDAADGTVPIQVGLPVERIDTSTVRKAMIMIRRYRRLRRGRYEYGDP
;
A
#
# COMPACT_ATOMS: atom_id res chain seq x y z
N MET A 1 -39.61 -9.44 10.34
CA MET A 1 -38.62 -8.36 10.07
C MET A 1 -37.24 -8.95 10.25
N THR A 2 -36.61 -9.35 9.15
CA THR A 2 -35.30 -9.99 9.16
C THR A 2 -34.26 -8.87 9.13
N SER A 3 -33.48 -8.72 10.21
CA SER A 3 -32.30 -7.85 10.20
C SER A 3 -31.42 -8.20 9.01
N PRO A 4 -30.85 -7.21 8.29
CA PRO A 4 -29.87 -7.52 7.26
C PRO A 4 -28.67 -8.20 7.92
N PRO A 5 -28.06 -9.22 7.29
CA PRO A 5 -26.85 -9.83 7.82
C PRO A 5 -25.80 -8.73 7.97
N ALA A 6 -25.18 -8.64 9.15
CA ALA A 6 -24.02 -7.81 9.38
C ALA A 6 -23.02 -8.11 8.27
N ARG A 7 -22.78 -7.12 7.40
CA ARG A 7 -21.82 -7.21 6.30
C ARG A 7 -20.51 -7.66 6.94
N ALA A 8 -20.15 -8.93 6.77
CA ALA A 8 -18.85 -9.43 7.18
C ALA A 8 -17.85 -8.43 6.60
N LYS A 9 -16.98 -7.85 7.44
CA LYS A 9 -15.94 -6.94 6.96
C LYS A 9 -15.21 -7.71 5.87
N ALA A 10 -15.43 -7.35 4.60
CA ALA A 10 -14.68 -7.91 3.49
C ALA A 10 -13.20 -7.77 3.84
N ASP A 11 -12.41 -8.81 3.61
CA ASP A 11 -10.99 -8.67 3.85
C ASP A 11 -10.48 -7.62 2.85
N LEU A 12 -9.68 -6.67 3.32
CA LEU A 12 -9.11 -5.63 2.46
C LEU A 12 -8.35 -6.23 1.27
N LEU A 13 -7.83 -7.44 1.45
CA LEU A 13 -7.14 -8.19 0.42
C LEU A 13 -8.08 -8.75 -0.65
N ASP A 14 -9.36 -8.97 -0.34
CA ASP A 14 -10.38 -9.35 -1.34
C ASP A 14 -10.70 -8.19 -2.29
N GLU A 15 -10.42 -6.95 -1.86
CA GLU A 15 -10.54 -5.73 -2.68
C GLU A 15 -9.26 -5.39 -3.46
N ALA A 16 -8.22 -6.24 -3.35
CA ALA A 16 -6.94 -6.04 -4.03
C ALA A 16 -6.66 -7.16 -5.03
N GLU A 17 -6.05 -6.78 -6.15
CA GLU A 17 -5.42 -7.71 -7.08
C GLU A 17 -3.94 -7.83 -6.69
N LEU A 18 -3.53 -8.96 -6.11
CA LEU A 18 -2.11 -9.24 -5.87
C LEU A 18 -1.45 -9.68 -7.18
N LEU A 19 -0.43 -8.93 -7.62
CA LEU A 19 0.32 -9.23 -8.84
C LEU A 19 1.53 -10.12 -8.57
N ASP A 20 2.02 -10.12 -7.32
CA ASP A 20 3.09 -11.00 -6.84
C ASP A 20 2.65 -11.73 -5.56
N ALA A 21 3.27 -12.88 -5.27
CA ALA A 21 3.00 -13.65 -4.06
C ALA A 21 3.58 -12.97 -2.79
N PRO A 22 2.86 -12.94 -1.66
CA PRO A 22 3.39 -12.45 -0.39
C PRO A 22 4.57 -13.26 0.16
N GLY A 23 5.41 -12.62 0.96
CA GLY A 23 6.53 -13.22 1.67
C GLY A 23 7.92 -12.88 1.12
N GLY A 24 7.98 -12.21 -0.04
CA GLY A 24 9.22 -11.74 -0.64
C GLY A 24 9.71 -10.36 -0.14
N PRO A 25 10.85 -9.88 -0.66
CA PRO A 25 11.39 -8.54 -0.36
C PRO A 25 10.59 -7.41 -1.04
N SER A 26 9.77 -7.74 -2.02
CA SER A 26 8.86 -6.80 -2.67
C SER A 26 7.56 -7.50 -3.05
N LEU A 27 6.51 -6.71 -3.21
CA LEU A 27 5.21 -7.19 -3.70
C LEU A 27 4.50 -6.08 -4.45
N ARG A 28 3.99 -6.42 -5.64
CA ARG A 28 3.09 -5.55 -6.41
C ARG A 28 1.64 -5.93 -6.20
N LEU A 29 0.78 -4.92 -6.12
CA LEU A 29 -0.66 -5.08 -6.01
C LEU A 29 -1.40 -3.90 -6.63
N ARG A 30 -2.66 -4.12 -7.00
CA ARG A 30 -3.59 -3.07 -7.41
C ARG A 30 -4.80 -3.04 -6.49
N PHE A 31 -5.27 -1.84 -6.16
CA PHE A 31 -6.49 -1.66 -5.36
C PHE A 31 -7.04 -0.24 -5.51
N CYS A 32 -8.33 -0.07 -5.28
CA CYS A 32 -8.97 1.25 -5.31
C CYS A 32 -8.73 2.04 -4.01
N GLY A 33 -8.63 3.37 -4.13
CA GLY A 33 -8.68 4.27 -2.99
C GLY A 33 -8.60 5.75 -3.35
N PRO A 34 -8.74 6.63 -2.34
CA PRO A 34 -8.83 8.07 -2.57
C PRO A 34 -7.45 8.69 -2.77
N PHE A 35 -7.35 9.61 -3.74
CA PHE A 35 -6.17 10.46 -3.95
C PHE A 35 -6.54 11.73 -4.72
N GLU A 36 -5.98 12.88 -4.32
CA GLU A 36 -6.22 14.18 -4.99
C GLU A 36 -7.72 14.52 -5.19
N GLY A 37 -8.57 14.10 -4.24
CA GLY A 37 -10.01 14.40 -4.26
C GLY A 37 -10.86 13.48 -5.15
N ARG A 38 -10.29 12.42 -5.73
CA ARG A 38 -11.01 11.42 -6.55
C ARG A 38 -10.68 9.99 -6.11
N GLU A 39 -11.54 9.06 -6.48
CA GLU A 39 -11.25 7.63 -6.36
C GLU A 39 -10.39 7.18 -7.55
N ILE A 40 -9.29 6.47 -7.27
CA ILE A 40 -8.34 6.00 -8.27
C ILE A 40 -8.01 4.52 -8.07
N THR A 41 -7.39 3.92 -9.08
CA THR A 41 -6.73 2.62 -8.94
C THR A 41 -5.24 2.84 -8.67
N TRP A 42 -4.77 2.39 -7.51
CA TRP A 42 -3.35 2.36 -7.20
C TRP A 42 -2.68 1.19 -7.91
N GLN A 43 -1.51 1.42 -8.50
CA GLN A 43 -0.55 0.39 -8.86
C GLN A 43 0.60 0.45 -7.86
N ALA A 44 0.48 -0.32 -6.79
CA ALA A 44 1.36 -0.23 -5.64
C ALA A 44 2.52 -1.23 -5.72
N THR A 45 3.71 -0.79 -5.33
CA THR A 45 4.89 -1.62 -5.08
C THR A 45 5.33 -1.43 -3.64
N LEU A 46 5.23 -2.46 -2.83
CA LEU A 46 5.74 -2.48 -1.46
C LEU A 46 7.16 -3.05 -1.46
N VAL A 47 8.07 -2.43 -0.71
CA VAL A 47 9.47 -2.83 -0.63
C VAL A 47 9.88 -2.99 0.83
N ALA A 48 10.42 -4.15 1.17
CA ALA A 48 11.00 -4.47 2.47
C ALA A 48 12.39 -3.83 2.57
N GLN A 49 12.62 -3.05 3.62
CA GLN A 49 13.83 -2.25 3.82
C GLN A 49 14.67 -2.70 5.01
N ALA A 50 14.19 -3.66 5.81
CA ALA A 50 14.98 -4.19 6.91
C ALA A 50 15.88 -5.32 6.42
N ALA A 51 17.16 -5.26 6.80
CA ALA A 51 18.12 -6.32 6.58
C ALA A 51 18.82 -6.64 7.90
N VAL A 52 19.09 -7.92 8.16
CA VAL A 52 19.77 -8.38 9.38
C VAL A 52 21.14 -7.70 9.48
N GLY A 53 21.40 -7.05 10.62
CA GLY A 53 22.66 -6.36 10.89
C GLY A 53 22.80 -4.96 10.27
N ARG A 54 21.72 -4.38 9.72
CA ARG A 54 21.69 -2.99 9.25
C ARG A 54 20.66 -2.16 10.01
N PRO A 55 20.91 -0.85 10.22
CA PRO A 55 19.87 0.04 10.70
C PRO A 55 18.69 0.02 9.71
N PRO A 56 17.44 0.07 10.19
CA PRO A 56 16.27 0.08 9.31
C PRO A 56 16.38 1.29 8.36
N GLU A 57 16.31 1.07 7.05
CA GLU A 57 16.33 2.20 6.12
C GLU A 57 15.09 3.08 6.32
N ARG A 58 15.20 4.33 5.88
CA ARG A 58 14.14 5.31 6.04
C ARG A 58 12.90 4.89 5.25
N ARG A 59 11.77 4.92 5.92
CA ARG A 59 10.46 4.65 5.34
C ARG A 59 10.16 5.75 4.32
N PHE A 60 9.72 5.37 3.14
CA PHE A 60 9.43 6.35 2.08
C PHE A 60 8.13 6.02 1.36
N ILE A 61 7.51 7.05 0.81
CA ILE A 61 6.45 6.93 -0.19
C ILE A 61 6.91 7.70 -1.42
N GLN A 62 6.72 7.11 -2.60
CA GLN A 62 6.95 7.74 -3.87
C GLN A 62 5.72 7.55 -4.74
N ILE A 63 5.09 8.65 -5.15
CA ILE A 63 3.92 8.62 -6.05
C ILE A 63 4.31 9.25 -7.39
N GLY A 64 4.07 8.52 -8.48
CA GLY A 64 4.41 8.96 -9.83
C GLY A 64 3.29 9.74 -10.54
N PRO A 65 3.49 10.10 -11.82
CA PRO A 65 2.44 10.60 -12.69
C PRO A 65 1.39 9.50 -12.95
N ASP A 66 0.21 9.89 -13.41
CA ASP A 66 -0.81 8.93 -13.85
C ASP A 66 -0.25 8.10 -15.01
N ALA A 67 -0.47 6.79 -14.98
CA ALA A 67 -0.11 5.89 -16.05
C ALA A 67 -1.12 5.97 -17.20
N ALA A 68 -0.71 5.51 -18.40
CA ALA A 68 -1.56 5.53 -19.60
C ALA A 68 -2.85 4.69 -19.45
N ASP A 69 -2.84 3.70 -18.56
CA ASP A 69 -4.01 2.86 -18.24
C ASP A 69 -4.92 3.46 -17.16
N GLY A 70 -4.65 4.70 -16.73
CA GLY A 70 -5.42 5.40 -15.71
C GLY A 70 -5.08 5.01 -14.26
N THR A 71 -4.11 4.12 -14.05
CA THR A 71 -3.62 3.80 -12.69
C THR A 71 -2.66 4.87 -12.18
N VAL A 72 -2.50 4.95 -10.86
CA VAL A 72 -1.48 5.82 -10.24
C VAL A 72 -0.42 4.94 -9.57
N PRO A 73 0.86 5.01 -10.01
CA PRO A 73 1.93 4.25 -9.41
C PRO A 73 2.30 4.81 -8.04
N ILE A 74 2.40 3.93 -7.05
CA ILE A 74 2.90 4.26 -5.71
C ILE A 74 3.92 3.21 -5.27
N GLN A 75 5.07 3.66 -4.78
CA GLN A 75 6.06 2.80 -4.15
C GLN A 75 6.19 3.15 -2.68
N VAL A 76 6.19 2.14 -1.80
CA VAL A 76 6.27 2.31 -0.35
C VAL A 76 7.39 1.45 0.22
N GLY A 77 8.40 2.08 0.80
CA GLY A 77 9.46 1.42 1.56
C GLY A 77 9.04 1.23 3.02
N LEU A 78 9.00 -0.03 3.48
CA LEU A 78 8.55 -0.44 4.81
C LEU A 78 9.71 -1.03 5.62
N PRO A 79 9.84 -0.73 6.93
CA PRO A 79 10.95 -1.19 7.77
C PRO A 79 10.73 -2.63 8.26
N VAL A 80 10.51 -3.54 7.31
CA VAL A 80 10.25 -4.97 7.54
C VAL A 80 11.19 -5.80 6.69
N GLU A 81 11.41 -7.05 7.05
CA GLU A 81 12.29 -7.96 6.30
C GLU A 81 11.60 -8.58 5.07
N ARG A 82 10.27 -8.69 5.12
CA ARG A 82 9.45 -9.29 4.07
C ARG A 82 8.08 -8.67 4.02
N ILE A 83 7.48 -8.69 2.83
CA ILE A 83 6.12 -8.20 2.59
C ILE A 83 5.14 -9.36 2.72
N ASP A 84 4.71 -9.64 3.95
CA ASP A 84 3.68 -10.64 4.22
C ASP A 84 2.26 -10.07 4.08
N THR A 85 1.26 -10.95 4.14
CA THR A 85 -0.17 -10.61 4.04
C THR A 85 -0.60 -9.54 5.05
N SER A 86 -0.08 -9.61 6.29
CA SER A 86 -0.35 -8.63 7.35
C SER A 86 0.23 -7.25 7.00
N THR A 87 1.44 -7.22 6.44
CA THR A 87 2.14 -6.03 5.97
C THR A 87 1.39 -5.36 4.82
N VAL A 88 0.94 -6.16 3.84
CA VAL A 88 0.11 -5.67 2.73
C VAL A 88 -1.15 -4.99 3.26
N ARG A 89 -1.90 -5.64 4.16
CA ARG A 89 -3.13 -5.09 4.75
C ARG A 89 -2.87 -3.76 5.45
N LYS A 90 -1.81 -3.66 6.27
CA LYS A 90 -1.43 -2.42 6.96
C LYS A 90 -1.03 -1.32 5.98
N ALA A 91 -0.29 -1.65 4.92
CA ALA A 91 0.12 -0.70 3.90
C ALA A 91 -1.09 -0.14 3.13
N MET A 92 -2.06 -0.98 2.75
CA MET A 92 -3.30 -0.53 2.11
C MET A 92 -4.09 0.43 3.00
N ILE A 93 -4.24 0.10 4.30
CA ILE A 93 -4.91 0.97 5.27
C ILE A 93 -4.18 2.31 5.37
N MET A 94 -2.85 2.29 5.43
CA MET A 94 -2.03 3.49 5.47
C MET A 94 -2.28 4.34 4.22
N ILE A 95 -2.13 3.78 3.02
CA ILE A 95 -2.31 4.50 1.75
C ILE A 95 -3.71 5.13 1.70
N ARG A 96 -4.78 4.38 2.00
CA ARG A 96 -6.16 4.92 1.97
C ARG A 96 -6.42 6.03 2.99
N ARG A 97 -5.71 6.05 4.12
CA ARG A 97 -5.97 6.99 5.23
C ARG A 97 -4.98 8.13 5.32
N TYR A 98 -3.85 8.06 4.63
CA TYR A 98 -2.77 9.01 4.82
C TYR A 98 -3.09 10.35 4.12
N ARG A 99 -3.51 11.33 4.92
CA ARG A 99 -3.93 12.66 4.43
C ARG A 99 -2.83 13.48 3.74
N ARG A 100 -1.56 13.07 3.90
CA ARG A 100 -0.38 13.79 3.38
C ARG A 100 0.19 13.15 2.11
N LEU A 101 -0.52 12.21 1.48
CA LEU A 101 -0.14 11.68 0.18
C LEU A 101 -0.02 12.83 -0.83
N ARG A 102 1.11 12.89 -1.52
CA ARG A 102 1.38 13.86 -2.58
C ARG A 102 2.30 13.23 -3.62
N ARG A 103 2.29 13.74 -4.84
CA ARG A 103 3.23 13.30 -5.88
C ARG A 103 4.68 13.57 -5.48
N GLY A 104 5.58 12.78 -6.04
CA GLY A 104 7.01 12.80 -5.71
C GLY A 104 7.37 11.85 -4.56
N ARG A 105 8.63 11.92 -4.12
CA ARG A 105 9.20 11.07 -3.06
C ARG A 105 9.31 11.85 -1.76
N TYR A 106 8.91 11.23 -0.65
CA TYR A 106 9.11 11.77 0.69
C TYR A 106 9.22 10.67 1.75
N GLU A 107 9.92 10.99 2.82
CA GLU A 107 10.04 10.15 4.01
C GLU A 107 8.83 10.35 4.93
N TYR A 108 8.52 9.34 5.74
CA TYR A 108 7.42 9.39 6.70
C TYR A 108 7.72 8.61 7.98
N GLY A 109 7.02 8.95 9.07
CA GLY A 109 7.33 8.50 10.42
C GLY A 109 8.26 9.48 11.13
N ASP A 110 8.34 9.38 12.46
CA ASP A 110 9.27 10.19 13.26
C ASP A 110 10.73 9.69 13.10
N PRO A 111 11.72 10.59 13.23
CA PRO A 111 13.15 10.27 13.20
C PRO A 111 13.59 9.26 14.28
#